data_AF-A0A847Y9U5-F1
#
_entry.id   AF-A0A847Y9U5-F1
#
_cell.length_a   1.000
_cell.length_b   1.000
_cell.length_c   1.000
_cell.angle_alpha   90.00
_cell.angle_beta   90.00
_cell.angle_gamma   90.00
#
_symmetry.space_group_name_H-M   'P 1'
#
loop_
_entity.id
_entity.type
_entity.pdbx_description
1 polymer ?
#
loop_
_entity_poly.entity_id
_entity_poly.type
_entity_poly.pdbx_seq_one_letter_code
_entity_poly.pdbx_strand_id
1 'polypeptide(L)'
;ELIKKNISGKSFVLDSEVVGFDRKTKKYLPFEAISQRIRRKYEIARLVEIEKKKYPHLNIGAPSIKKRKTFCGWPFFGIFITVDGFITPCCIRMNPEVFNFGNIYQDDFNTIWNGEKYKKFRKSMIRNLPNNICDNCPN
;
A
#
# COMPACT_ATOMS: atom_id res chain seq x y z
N GLU A 1 11.84 -15.33 -14.78
CA GLU A 1 11.76 -14.87 -16.18
C GLU A 1 10.79 -13.72 -16.42
N LEU A 2 9.63 -13.72 -15.76
CA LEU A 2 8.53 -12.77 -15.91
C LEU A 2 8.90 -11.27 -15.93
N ILE A 3 9.70 -10.80 -14.96
CA ILE A 3 10.11 -9.39 -14.87
C ILE A 3 10.96 -8.99 -16.08
N LYS A 4 11.90 -9.85 -16.50
CA LYS A 4 12.79 -9.57 -17.64
C LYS A 4 12.04 -9.48 -18.97
N LYS A 5 10.92 -10.19 -19.12
CA LYS A 5 10.10 -10.21 -20.34
C LYS A 5 9.15 -9.00 -20.44
N ASN A 6 8.63 -8.52 -19.32
CA ASN A 6 7.52 -7.55 -19.32
C ASN A 6 7.90 -6.14 -18.80
N ILE A 7 9.09 -5.97 -18.22
CA ILE A 7 9.51 -4.70 -17.60
C ILE A 7 10.88 -4.28 -18.13
N SER A 8 10.94 -3.15 -18.84
CA SER A 8 12.18 -2.53 -19.30
C SER A 8 12.79 -1.61 -18.23
N GLY A 9 13.52 -2.19 -17.29
CA GLY A 9 14.25 -1.43 -16.26
C GLY A 9 15.68 -1.95 -16.06
N LYS A 10 16.57 -1.04 -15.65
CA LYS A 10 17.98 -1.38 -15.34
C LYS A 10 18.18 -1.72 -13.86
N SER A 11 17.30 -1.26 -12.97
CA SER A 11 17.37 -1.46 -11.53
C SER A 11 15.97 -1.66 -10.94
N PHE A 12 15.85 -2.58 -9.99
CA PHE A 12 14.58 -2.95 -9.35
C PHE A 12 14.81 -3.26 -7.88
N VAL A 13 13.82 -2.99 -7.02
CA VAL A 13 13.76 -3.47 -5.65
C VAL A 13 12.66 -4.53 -5.60
N LEU A 14 13.02 -5.75 -5.18
CA LEU A 14 12.04 -6.80 -4.91
C LEU A 14 11.60 -6.64 -3.46
N ASP A 15 10.37 -6.16 -3.27
CA ASP A 15 9.72 -6.09 -1.96
C ASP A 15 8.74 -7.26 -1.85
N SER A 16 8.86 -8.06 -0.79
CA SER A 16 8.02 -9.23 -0.56
C SER A 16 7.49 -9.21 0.87
N GLU A 17 6.18 -9.07 1.02
CA GLU A 17 5.51 -9.21 2.31
C GLU A 17 4.87 -10.60 2.44
N VAL A 18 4.94 -11.17 3.65
CA VAL A 18 4.26 -12.42 3.97
C VAL A 18 2.77 -12.13 4.11
N VAL A 19 1.98 -12.53 3.12
CA VAL A 19 0.51 -12.53 3.20
C VAL A 19 0.02 -13.81 3.85
N GLY A 20 -0.95 -13.71 4.75
CA GLY A 20 -1.57 -14.90 5.33
C GLY A 20 -2.41 -15.61 4.27
N PHE A 21 -2.32 -16.93 4.23
CA PHE A 21 -3.08 -17.76 3.30
C PHE A 21 -3.97 -18.72 4.07
N ASP A 22 -5.28 -18.63 3.86
CA ASP A 22 -6.22 -19.58 4.44
C ASP A 22 -6.27 -20.85 3.59
N ARG A 23 -5.73 -21.94 4.13
CA ARG A 23 -5.69 -23.25 3.45
C ARG A 23 -7.07 -23.85 3.17
N LYS A 24 -8.10 -23.50 3.94
CA LYS A 24 -9.46 -24.03 3.78
C LYS A 24 -10.22 -23.28 2.70
N THR A 25 -10.22 -21.96 2.76
CA THR A 25 -10.95 -21.13 1.78
C THR A 25 -10.15 -20.88 0.51
N LYS A 26 -8.84 -21.21 0.49
CA LYS A 26 -7.90 -20.95 -0.61
C LYS A 26 -7.79 -19.47 -0.98
N LYS A 27 -8.16 -18.58 -0.06
CA LYS A 27 -8.09 -17.14 -0.23
C LYS A 27 -6.91 -16.57 0.52
N TYR A 28 -6.30 -15.55 -0.08
CA TYR A 28 -5.37 -14.69 0.63
C TYR A 28 -6.16 -13.92 1.69
N LEU A 29 -5.63 -13.92 2.91
CA LEU A 29 -6.17 -13.12 3.99
C LEU A 29 -5.58 -11.72 3.90
N PRO A 30 -6.39 -10.68 4.15
CA PRO A 30 -5.88 -9.34 4.32
C PRO A 30 -4.76 -9.35 5.38
N PHE A 31 -3.69 -8.59 5.18
CA PHE A 31 -2.59 -8.43 6.13
C PHE A 31 -3.11 -8.14 7.55
N GLU A 32 -4.25 -7.47 7.63
CA GLU A 32 -4.99 -7.17 8.84
C GLU A 32 -5.37 -8.41 9.69
N ALA A 33 -5.64 -9.55 9.06
CA ALA A 33 -6.01 -10.79 9.76
C ALA A 33 -4.83 -11.42 10.53
N ILE A 34 -3.59 -11.15 10.12
CA ILE A 34 -2.37 -11.74 10.72
C ILE A 34 -1.64 -10.71 11.60
N SER A 35 -1.91 -9.42 11.42
CA SER A 35 -1.09 -8.35 11.99
C SER A 35 -1.53 -7.92 13.39
N GLN A 36 -0.63 -8.06 14.38
CA GLN A 36 -0.78 -7.40 15.71
C GLN A 36 -0.96 -5.87 15.60
N ARG A 37 -0.57 -5.28 14.47
CA ARG A 37 -0.73 -3.86 14.14
C ARG A 37 -2.22 -3.45 14.07
N ILE A 38 -3.15 -4.38 13.84
CA ILE A 38 -4.60 -4.12 13.85
C ILE A 38 -5.17 -4.04 15.26
N ARG A 39 -4.70 -4.84 16.21
CA ARG A 39 -5.08 -4.69 17.63
C ARG A 39 -4.75 -3.28 18.13
N ARG A 40 -3.63 -2.73 17.69
CA ARG A 40 -3.25 -1.35 17.98
C ARG A 40 -4.25 -0.34 17.39
N LYS A 41 -4.89 -0.59 16.25
CA LYS A 41 -5.78 0.38 15.58
C LYS A 41 -6.97 0.83 16.44
N TYR A 42 -7.52 -0.03 17.29
CA TYR A 42 -8.74 0.28 18.06
C TYR A 42 -8.46 0.71 19.51
N GLU A 43 -7.31 0.33 20.09
CA GLU A 43 -6.92 0.72 21.46
C GLU A 43 -5.65 1.58 21.50
N ILE A 44 -5.20 2.15 20.38
CA ILE A 44 -3.88 2.83 20.31
C ILE A 44 -3.74 3.95 21.34
N ALA A 45 -4.80 4.72 21.57
CA ALA A 45 -4.77 5.82 22.52
C ALA A 45 -4.57 5.29 23.95
N ARG A 46 -5.34 4.26 24.33
CA ARG A 46 -5.24 3.60 25.64
C ARG A 46 -3.87 2.95 25.84
N LEU A 47 -3.36 2.26 24.83
CA LEU A 47 -2.05 1.60 24.89
C LEU A 47 -0.90 2.63 25.00
N VAL A 48 -0.95 3.71 24.23
CA VAL A 48 0.04 4.80 24.35
C VAL A 48 0.01 5.40 25.75
N GLU A 49 -1.16 5.57 26.35
CA GLU A 49 -1.27 6.12 27.71
C GLU A 49 -0.67 5.18 28.77
N ILE A 50 -0.94 3.88 28.67
CA ILE A 50 -0.37 2.86 29.56
C ILE A 50 1.16 2.85 29.44
N GLU A 51 1.68 2.82 28.21
CA GLU A 51 3.13 2.76 27.98
C GLU A 51 3.84 4.04 28.41
N LYS A 52 3.23 5.23 28.21
CA LYS A 52 3.77 6.51 28.73
C LYS A 52 3.85 6.53 30.25
N LYS A 53 2.84 6.00 30.95
CA LYS A 53 2.86 5.87 32.42
C LYS A 53 3.97 4.92 32.87
N LYS A 54 4.20 3.85 32.11
CA LYS A 54 5.22 2.83 32.42
C LYS A 54 6.65 3.31 32.13
N TYR A 55 6.84 4.12 31.09
CA TYR A 55 8.16 4.58 30.63
C TYR A 55 8.19 6.10 30.41
N PRO A 56 8.19 6.91 31.48
CA PRO A 56 8.05 8.37 31.40
C PRO A 56 9.23 9.09 30.75
N HIS A 57 10.40 8.44 30.66
CA HIS A 57 11.61 8.96 30.01
C HIS A 57 11.63 8.68 28.49
N LEU A 58 10.69 7.89 27.98
CA LEU A 58 10.64 7.49 26.57
C LEU A 58 9.55 8.27 25.84
N ASN A 59 9.89 8.86 24.69
CA ASN A 59 8.91 9.53 23.84
C ASN A 59 8.07 8.50 23.06
N ILE A 60 6.95 8.08 23.66
CA ILE A 60 6.04 7.10 23.07
C ILE A 60 4.89 7.81 22.35
N GLY A 61 4.71 7.51 21.06
CA GLY A 61 3.64 8.04 20.21
C GLY A 61 2.98 6.94 19.39
N ALA A 62 1.79 7.23 18.83
CA ALA A 62 1.11 6.37 17.87
C ALA A 62 1.03 7.04 16.49
N PRO A 63 0.97 6.25 15.40
CA PRO A 63 0.63 6.76 14.09
C PRO A 63 -0.69 7.53 14.16
N SER A 64 -0.65 8.81 13.79
CA SER A 64 -1.83 9.68 13.78
C SER A 64 -2.86 9.20 12.74
N ILE A 65 -4.14 9.14 13.14
CA ILE A 65 -5.29 8.90 12.24
C ILE A 65 -5.58 10.12 11.36
N LYS A 66 -4.98 11.29 11.64
CA LYS A 66 -5.19 12.49 10.80
C LYS A 66 -4.81 12.17 9.35
N LYS A 67 -5.73 12.46 8.43
CA LYS A 67 -5.51 12.34 6.98
C LYS A 67 -4.14 12.92 6.63
N ARG A 68 -3.33 12.14 5.92
CA ARG A 68 -2.11 12.63 5.32
C ARG A 68 -2.50 13.64 4.24
N LYS A 69 -2.44 14.93 4.57
CA LYS A 69 -2.61 16.05 3.62
C LYS A 69 -1.33 16.31 2.80
N THR A 70 -0.28 15.52 3.00
CA THR A 70 1.02 15.75 2.36
C THR A 70 1.16 14.91 1.11
N PHE A 71 1.65 15.54 0.05
CA PHE A 71 1.94 14.92 -1.24
C PHE A 71 2.74 13.62 -1.10
N CYS A 72 2.27 12.54 -1.73
CA CYS A 72 3.00 11.28 -1.82
C CYS A 72 3.65 11.17 -3.21
N GLY A 73 4.99 11.17 -3.25
CA GLY A 73 5.74 11.03 -4.51
C GLY A 73 5.72 9.61 -5.08
N TRP A 74 5.38 8.59 -4.28
CA TRP A 74 5.50 7.18 -4.68
C TRP A 74 4.86 6.86 -6.05
N PRO A 75 3.61 7.27 -6.35
CA PRO A 75 2.97 6.90 -7.61
C PRO A 75 3.63 7.50 -8.86
N PHE A 76 4.57 8.43 -8.70
CA PHE A 76 5.34 9.03 -9.79
C PHE A 76 6.65 8.29 -10.05
N PHE A 77 7.19 7.61 -9.04
CA PHE A 77 8.53 7.01 -9.10
C PHE A 77 8.52 5.49 -8.90
N GLY A 78 7.39 4.92 -8.48
CA GLY A 78 7.28 3.51 -8.16
C GLY A 78 5.87 2.95 -8.34
N ILE A 79 5.83 1.62 -8.32
CA ILE A 79 4.63 0.78 -8.37
C ILE A 79 4.82 -0.40 -7.43
N PHE A 80 3.73 -1.07 -7.11
CA PHE A 80 3.78 -2.42 -6.57
C PHE A 80 3.12 -3.39 -7.55
N ILE A 81 3.76 -4.51 -7.84
CA ILE A 81 3.24 -5.55 -8.73
C ILE A 81 2.96 -6.79 -7.89
N THR A 82 1.72 -7.26 -7.88
CA THR A 82 1.34 -8.48 -7.18
C THR A 82 1.89 -9.72 -7.90
N VAL A 83 1.92 -10.86 -7.20
CA VAL A 83 2.34 -12.15 -7.80
C VAL A 83 1.46 -12.55 -9.00
N ASP A 84 0.19 -12.15 -8.97
CA ASP A 84 -0.78 -12.39 -10.04
C ASP A 84 -0.70 -11.34 -11.17
N GLY A 85 0.32 -10.46 -11.14
CA GLY A 85 0.63 -9.51 -12.21
C GLY A 85 -0.11 -8.17 -12.12
N PHE A 86 -0.92 -7.92 -11.09
CA PHE A 86 -1.64 -6.65 -10.97
C PHE A 86 -0.74 -5.53 -10.50
N ILE A 87 -0.83 -4.38 -11.16
CA ILE A 87 -0.15 -3.16 -10.73
C ILE A 87 -1.05 -2.40 -9.75
N THR A 88 -0.53 -2.09 -8.57
CA THR A 88 -1.23 -1.38 -7.50
C THR A 88 -0.43 -0.13 -7.06
N PRO A 89 -1.08 0.85 -6.40
CA PRO A 89 -0.46 2.14 -6.14
C PRO A 89 0.73 2.13 -5.19
N CYS A 90 0.82 1.19 -4.25
CA CYS A 90 1.97 0.99 -3.36
C CYS A 90 1.83 -0.32 -2.58
N CYS A 91 2.90 -0.76 -1.91
CA CYS A 91 2.91 -1.99 -1.11
C CYS A 91 1.82 -2.00 -0.02
N ILE A 92 1.57 -0.89 0.67
CA ILE A 92 0.52 -0.82 1.70
C ILE A 92 -0.93 -0.82 1.15
N ARG A 93 -1.11 -0.69 -0.17
CA ARG A 93 -2.41 -0.73 -0.87
C ARG A 93 -2.38 -1.78 -1.98
N MET A 94 -1.85 -2.96 -1.64
CA MET A 94 -1.58 -4.05 -2.59
C MET A 94 -2.79 -4.90 -3.01
N ASN A 95 -3.96 -4.77 -2.37
CA ASN A 95 -5.13 -5.62 -2.72
C ASN A 95 -5.71 -5.22 -4.09
N PRO A 96 -5.54 -6.05 -5.14
CA PRO A 96 -5.94 -5.69 -6.49
C PRO A 96 -7.45 -5.71 -6.70
N GLU A 97 -8.22 -6.40 -5.85
CA GLU A 97 -9.70 -6.39 -5.87
C GLU A 97 -10.26 -5.04 -5.43
N VAL A 98 -9.55 -4.34 -4.56
CA VAL A 98 -9.93 -2.98 -4.12
C VAL A 98 -9.56 -1.96 -5.19
N PHE A 99 -8.31 -2.00 -5.67
CA PHE A 99 -7.84 -1.08 -6.70
C PHE A 99 -6.54 -1.57 -7.35
N ASN A 100 -6.53 -1.61 -8.68
CA ASN A 100 -5.35 -1.88 -9.50
C ASN A 100 -5.35 -0.99 -10.76
N PHE A 101 -4.22 -0.82 -11.43
CA PHE A 101 -4.12 -0.05 -12.68
C PHE A 101 -4.23 -0.88 -13.95
N GLY A 102 -4.03 -2.20 -13.84
CA GLY A 102 -3.96 -3.14 -14.95
C GLY A 102 -3.16 -4.37 -14.53
N ASN A 103 -3.00 -5.32 -15.45
CA ASN A 103 -2.27 -6.56 -15.20
C ASN A 103 -1.18 -6.76 -16.27
N ILE A 104 0.07 -6.97 -15.83
CA ILE A 104 1.22 -7.12 -16.73
C ILE A 104 1.22 -8.43 -17.53
N TYR A 105 0.30 -9.36 -17.24
CA TYR A 105 0.07 -10.57 -18.04
C TYR A 105 -0.89 -10.33 -19.20
N GLN A 106 -1.58 -9.19 -19.22
CA GLN A 106 -2.60 -8.84 -20.21
C GLN A 106 -2.13 -7.67 -21.08
N ASP A 107 -1.54 -6.65 -20.47
CA ASP A 107 -1.12 -5.42 -21.15
C ASP A 107 0.35 -5.09 -20.89
N ASP A 108 0.98 -4.40 -21.83
CA ASP A 108 2.32 -3.85 -21.66
C ASP A 108 2.40 -2.86 -20.49
N PHE A 109 3.48 -2.95 -19.72
CA PHE A 109 3.72 -2.08 -18.58
C PHE A 109 3.61 -0.59 -18.94
N ASN A 110 4.18 -0.17 -20.08
CA ASN A 110 4.15 1.21 -20.54
C ASN A 110 2.73 1.70 -20.83
N THR A 111 1.86 0.82 -21.33
CA THR A 111 0.45 1.12 -21.58
C THR A 111 -0.29 1.34 -20.27
N ILE A 112 -0.07 0.48 -19.28
CA ILE A 112 -0.69 0.62 -17.95
C ILE A 112 -0.19 1.90 -17.24
N TRP A 113 1.14 2.13 -17.23
CA TRP A 113 1.78 3.26 -16.55
C TRP A 113 1.36 4.63 -17.10
N ASN A 114 1.11 4.71 -18.40
CA ASN A 114 0.63 5.91 -19.10
C ASN A 114 -0.89 5.89 -19.36
N GLY A 115 -1.59 4.90 -18.83
CA GLY A 115 -3.03 4.73 -18.99
C GLY A 115 -3.84 5.77 -18.20
N GLU A 116 -5.09 5.95 -18.61
CA GLU A 116 -5.98 6.96 -18.04
C GLU A 116 -6.27 6.75 -16.55
N LYS A 117 -6.37 5.49 -16.09
CA LYS A 117 -6.57 5.16 -14.67
C LYS A 117 -5.40 5.67 -13.81
N TYR A 118 -4.18 5.46 -14.28
CA TYR A 118 -2.97 5.90 -13.58
C TYR A 118 -2.82 7.43 -13.63
N LYS A 119 -3.02 8.04 -14.81
CA LYS A 119 -3.00 9.51 -14.96
C LYS A 119 -3.99 10.20 -14.04
N LYS A 120 -5.25 9.72 -13.98
CA LYS A 120 -6.28 10.26 -13.07
C LYS A 120 -5.85 10.18 -11.61
N PHE A 121 -5.26 9.06 -11.21
CA PHE A 121 -4.75 8.87 -9.85
C PHE A 121 -3.63 9.85 -9.49
N ARG A 122 -2.62 10.02 -10.36
CA ARG A 122 -1.54 11.02 -10.17
C ARG A 122 -2.08 12.46 -10.15
N LYS A 123 -3.03 12.77 -11.04
CA LYS A 123 -3.64 14.10 -11.15
C LYS A 123 -4.47 14.43 -9.91
N SER A 124 -5.12 13.44 -9.28
CA SER A 124 -5.81 13.64 -8.00
C SER A 124 -4.84 14.05 -6.90
N MET A 125 -3.62 13.49 -6.87
CA MET A 125 -2.60 13.85 -5.89
C MET A 125 -2.04 15.25 -6.11
N ILE A 126 -1.70 15.61 -7.36
CA ILE A 126 -1.17 16.94 -7.69
C ILE A 126 -2.18 18.03 -7.33
N ARG A 127 -3.46 17.78 -7.61
CA ARG A 127 -4.54 18.75 -7.39
C ARG A 127 -5.15 18.66 -5.99
N ASN A 128 -4.62 17.80 -5.11
CA ASN A 128 -5.16 17.55 -3.78
C ASN A 128 -6.67 17.25 -3.79
N LEU A 129 -7.11 16.47 -4.78
CA LEU A 129 -8.49 16.00 -4.90
C LEU A 129 -8.68 14.74 -4.04
N PRO A 130 -9.90 14.50 -3.50
CA PRO A 130 -10.20 13.32 -2.69
C PRO A 130 -9.79 12.02 -3.38
N ASN A 131 -9.09 11.15 -2.65
CA ASN A 131 -8.64 9.86 -3.14
C ASN A 131 -8.86 8.79 -2.05
N ASN A 132 -9.88 7.96 -2.20
CA ASN A 132 -10.24 6.93 -1.21
C ASN A 132 -9.12 5.91 -0.92
N ILE A 133 -8.15 5.74 -1.84
CA ILE A 133 -7.01 4.84 -1.65
C ILE A 133 -5.95 5.47 -0.75
N CYS A 134 -5.65 6.75 -0.94
CA CYS A 134 -4.52 7.42 -0.28
C CYS A 134 -4.92 8.39 0.86
N ASP A 135 -6.16 8.89 0.89
CA ASP A 135 -6.64 9.84 1.90
C ASP A 135 -6.46 9.32 3.34
N ASN A 136 -6.61 8.01 3.52
CA ASN A 136 -6.51 7.32 4.80
C ASN A 136 -5.17 6.55 4.93
N CYS A 137 -4.16 6.93 4.16
CA CYS A 137 -2.82 6.37 4.26
C CYS A 137 -2.16 6.78 5.59
N PRO A 138 -1.57 5.84 6.37
CA PRO A 138 -0.86 6.17 7.60
C PRO A 138 0.38 7.03 7.29
N ASN A 139 0.74 7.90 8.23
CA ASN A 139 1.96 8.70 8.15
C ASN A 139 3.22 7.88 8.34
#